data_AF-A0A2D9CA79-F1
#
_entry.id   AF-A0A2D9CA79-F1
#
_cell.length_a   1.000
_cell.length_b   1.000
_cell.length_c   1.000
_cell.angle_alpha   90.00
_cell.angle_beta   90.00
_cell.angle_gamma   90.00
#
_symmetry.space_group_name_H-M   'P 1'
#
loop_
_entity.id
_entity.type
_entity.pdbx_description
1 polymer ?
#
loop_
_entity_poly.entity_id
_entity_poly.type
_entity_poly.pdbx_seq_one_letter_code
_entity_poly.pdbx_strand_id
1 'polypeptide(L)' 'MTERKLPFACKVIDKEPVEIANRFTGEKVTIPPDAVAVYDGIMGAEIFKDYDMMRKGLDWFITNEPAAYMILLD' A
#
# COMPACT_ATOMS: atom_id res chain seq x y z
N MET A 1 -14.92 -9.55 0.82
CA MET A 1 -14.12 -8.37 0.44
C MET A 1 -14.22 -7.41 1.60
N THR A 2 -13.15 -7.24 2.36
CA THR A 2 -13.17 -6.49 3.63
C THR A 2 -13.35 -4.99 3.37
N GLU A 3 -14.39 -4.42 3.98
CA GLU A 3 -14.85 -3.03 3.89
C GLU A 3 -13.95 -2.05 4.67
N ARG A 4 -12.62 -2.11 4.49
CA ARG A 4 -11.71 -1.18 5.18
C ARG A 4 -11.83 0.21 4.55
N LYS A 5 -11.95 1.25 5.39
CA LYS A 5 -11.99 2.64 4.92
C LYS A 5 -10.63 3.01 4.33
N LEU A 6 -10.59 3.24 3.02
CA LEU A 6 -9.37 3.60 2.30
C LEU A 6 -8.97 5.06 2.57
N PRO A 7 -7.66 5.38 2.56
CA PRO A 7 -7.14 6.71 2.88
C PRO A 7 -7.43 7.74 1.77
N PHE A 8 -7.66 7.28 0.55
CA PHE A 8 -7.98 8.07 -0.63
C PHE A 8 -8.79 7.23 -1.63
N ALA A 9 -9.33 7.88 -2.66
CA ALA A 9 -10.05 7.18 -3.72
C ALA A 9 -9.08 6.37 -4.58
N CYS A 10 -8.89 5.09 -4.25
CA CYS A 10 -8.19 4.12 -5.08
C CYS A 10 -9.14 2.99 -5.50
N LYS A 11 -8.91 2.45 -6.70
CA LYS A 11 -9.71 1.36 -7.25
C LYS A 11 -9.05 0.04 -6.91
N VAL A 12 -9.71 -0.79 -6.11
CA VAL A 12 -9.29 -2.16 -5.86
C VAL A 12 -9.66 -3.00 -7.08
N ILE A 13 -8.65 -3.47 -7.81
CA ILE A 13 -8.84 -4.26 -9.04
C ILE A 13 -8.66 -5.75 -8.73
N ASP A 14 -7.69 -6.09 -7.89
CA ASP A 14 -7.42 -7.47 -7.52
C ASP A 14 -8.54 -8.08 -6.67
N LYS A 15 -8.78 -9.37 -6.87
CA LYS A 15 -9.78 -10.13 -6.12
C LYS A 15 -9.15 -11.06 -5.08
N GLU A 16 -7.86 -11.31 -5.20
CA GLU A 16 -7.08 -12.22 -4.37
C GLU A 16 -5.80 -11.52 -3.86
N PRO A 17 -5.25 -11.93 -2.71
CA PRO A 17 -4.00 -11.38 -2.20
C PRO A 17 -2.86 -11.49 -3.21
N VAL A 18 -1.98 -10.49 -3.23
CA VAL A 18 -0.86 -10.39 -4.18
C VAL A 18 0.46 -10.38 -3.41
N GLU A 19 1.44 -11.12 -3.90
CA GLU A 19 2.82 -11.07 -3.40
C GLU A 19 3.55 -9.87 -4.02
N ILE A 20 4.05 -8.97 -3.17
CA ILE A 20 4.82 -7.80 -3.58
C ILE A 20 6.25 -7.93 -3.04
N ALA A 21 7.23 -7.61 -3.87
CA ALA A 21 8.64 -7.53 -3.49
C ALA A 21 9.06 -6.08 -3.23
N ASN A 22 9.81 -5.84 -2.16
CA ASN A 22 10.45 -4.55 -1.87
C ASN A 22 11.42 -4.20 -3.02
N ARG A 23 11.30 -2.96 -3.52
CA ARG A 23 12.06 -2.47 -4.68
C ARG A 23 13.57 -2.33 -4.45
N PHE A 24 14.02 -2.27 -3.20
CA PHE A 24 15.41 -2.08 -2.80
C PHE A 24 16.06 -3.36 -2.27
N THR A 25 15.35 -4.14 -1.46
CA THR A 25 15.88 -5.34 -0.80
C THR A 25 15.49 -6.64 -1.48
N GLY A 26 14.38 -6.64 -2.23
CA GLY A 26 13.79 -7.84 -2.82
C GLY A 26 13.02 -8.73 -1.83
N GLU A 27 12.90 -8.33 -0.56
CA GLU A 27 12.08 -9.05 0.42
C GLU A 27 10.60 -9.03 0.01
N LYS A 28 9.89 -10.13 0.25
CA LYS A 28 8.53 -10.34 -0.27
C LYS A 28 7.51 -10.43 0.85
N VAL A 29 6.34 -9.84 0.62
CA VAL A 29 5.18 -9.96 1.50
C VAL A 29 3.89 -10.08 0.68
N THR A 30 2.99 -10.95 1.12
CA THR A 30 1.67 -11.10 0.51
C THR A 30 0.68 -10.20 1.23
N ILE A 31 0.06 -9.28 0.49
CA ILE A 31 -0.89 -8.31 1.03
C ILE A 31 -2.26 -8.42 0.35
N PRO A 32 -3.35 -8.07 1.05
CA PRO A 32 -4.70 -8.15 0.48
C PRO A 32 -4.94 -7.07 -0.60
N PRO A 33 -5.93 -7.26 -1.50
CA PRO A 33 -6.17 -6.37 -2.64
C PRO A 33 -6.34 -4.88 -2.32
N ASP A 34 -6.94 -4.56 -1.18
CA ASP A 34 -7.10 -3.18 -0.71
C ASP A 34 -5.76 -2.55 -0.34
N ALA A 35 -4.89 -3.31 0.33
CA ALA A 35 -3.53 -2.88 0.62
C ALA A 35 -2.68 -2.73 -0.65
N VAL A 36 -2.85 -3.61 -1.64
CA VAL A 36 -2.22 -3.47 -2.98
C VAL A 36 -2.59 -2.12 -3.59
N ALA A 37 -3.88 -1.79 -3.63
CA ALA A 37 -4.36 -0.53 -4.20
C ALA A 37 -3.83 0.71 -3.44
N VAL A 38 -3.67 0.62 -2.12
CA VAL A 38 -3.06 1.71 -1.33
C VAL A 38 -1.55 1.79 -1.61
N TYR A 39 -0.84 0.67 -1.72
CA TYR A 39 0.59 0.63 -2.03
C TYR A 39 0.88 1.28 -3.39
N ASP A 40 0.12 0.91 -4.43
CA ASP A 40 0.23 1.51 -5.76
C ASP A 40 -0.05 3.02 -5.72
N GLY A 41 -1.03 3.43 -4.91
CA GLY A 41 -1.33 4.84 -4.67
C GLY A 41 -0.16 5.59 -4.03
N ILE A 42 0.52 5.00 -3.05
CA ILE A 42 1.72 5.57 -2.41
C ILE A 42 2.86 5.70 -3.43
N MET A 43 3.12 4.66 -4.21
CA MET A 43 4.16 4.67 -5.24
C MET A 43 3.90 5.75 -6.31
N GLY A 44 2.65 5.87 -6.75
CA GLY A 44 2.24 6.95 -7.66
C GLY A 44 2.42 8.34 -7.04
N ALA A 45 1.98 8.51 -5.80
CA ALA A 45 2.11 9.76 -5.06
C ALA A 45 3.57 10.19 -4.90
N GLU A 46 4.49 9.25 -4.65
CA GLU A 46 5.93 9.52 -4.58
C GLU A 46 6.47 10.04 -5.92
N ILE A 47 6.11 9.38 -7.05
CA ILE A 47 6.53 9.79 -8.40
C ILE A 47 6.03 11.19 -8.75
N PHE A 48 4.77 11.50 -8.42
CA PHE A 48 4.17 12.80 -8.68
C PHE A 48 4.48 13.86 -7.61
N LYS A 49 5.25 13.50 -6.58
CA LYS A 49 5.58 14.36 -5.43
C LYS A 49 4.35 14.87 -4.68
N ASP A 50 3.26 14.09 -4.68
CA ASP A 50 2.07 14.33 -3.86
C ASP A 50 2.30 13.76 -2.45
N TYR A 51 3.11 14.49 -1.68
CA TYR A 51 3.51 14.04 -0.35
C TYR A 51 2.36 13.98 0.65
N ASP A 52 1.27 14.72 0.42
CA ASP A 52 0.07 14.68 1.26
C ASP A 52 -0.67 13.35 1.07
N MET A 53 -0.82 12.90 -0.19
CA MET A 53 -1.41 11.60 -0.49
C MET A 53 -0.49 10.46 -0.02
N MET A 54 0.82 10.59 -0.25
CA MET A 54 1.82 9.63 0.22
C MET A 54 1.71 9.44 1.74
N ARG A 55 1.67 10.54 2.51
CA ARG A 55 1.58 10.49 3.96
C ARG A 55 0.32 9.79 4.45
N LYS A 56 -0.85 10.08 3.85
CA LYS A 56 -2.12 9.41 4.19
C LYS A 56 -2.07 7.91 3.93
N GLY A 57 -1.41 7.50 2.85
CA GLY A 57 -1.20 6.08 2.55
C GLY A 57 -0.30 5.39 3.56
N LEU A 58 0.83 6.02 3.93
CA LEU A 58 1.75 5.51 4.95
C LEU A 58 1.07 5.36 6.31
N ASP A 59 0.37 6.39 6.79
CA ASP A 59 -0.34 6.35 8.07
C ASP A 59 -1.42 5.23 8.09
N TRP A 60 -2.07 4.99 6.95
CA TRP A 60 -3.02 3.89 6.79
C TRP A 60 -2.33 2.52 6.85
N PHE A 61 -1.18 2.36 6.19
CA PHE A 61 -0.39 1.13 6.20
C PHE A 61 0.12 0.79 7.60
N ILE A 62 0.65 1.78 8.33
CA ILE A 62 1.09 1.59 9.72
C ILE A 62 -0.05 1.04 10.60
N THR A 63 -1.29 1.48 10.36
CA THR A 63 -2.44 1.07 11.16
C THR A 63 -3.01 -0.30 10.74
N ASN A 64 -3.10 -0.55 9.43
CA ASN A 64 -3.84 -1.71 8.90
C ASN A 64 -2.93 -2.87 8.48
N GLU A 65 -1.70 -2.59 8.08
CA GLU A 65 -0.74 -3.54 7.52
C GLU A 65 0.69 -3.28 8.06
N PRO A 66 0.91 -3.23 9.39
CA PRO A 66 2.18 -2.79 9.98
C PRO A 66 3.38 -3.66 9.57
N ALA A 67 3.18 -4.97 9.41
CA ALA A 67 4.25 -5.85 8.95
C ALA A 67 4.66 -5.54 7.50
N ALA A 68 3.67 -5.32 6.61
CA ALA A 68 3.95 -4.96 5.23
C ALA A 68 4.55 -3.55 5.12
N TYR A 69 4.17 -2.62 6.00
CA TYR A 69 4.80 -1.31 6.09
C TYR A 69 6.31 -1.43 6.34
N MET A 70 6.73 -2.21 7.34
CA MET A 70 8.15 -2.40 7.66
C MET A 70 8.93 -3.08 6.52
N ILE A 71 8.28 -3.93 5.73
CA ILE A 71 8.93 -4.65 4.63
C ILE A 71 8.96 -3.81 3.36
N LEU A 72 7.94 -3.03 3.04
CA LEU A 72 7.77 -2.39 1.73
C LEU A 72 8.04 -0.88 1.72
N LEU A 73 7.84 -0.19 2.84
CA LEU A 73 7.65 1.27 2.89
C LEU A 73 8.51 2.01 3.92
N ASP A 74 9.22 1.29 4.80
CA ASP A 74 10.26 1.83 5.69
C ASP A 74 11.62 1.95 4.98
#